data_AF-A0A429MN57-F1
#
_entry.id   AF-A0A429MN57-F1
#
_cell.length_a   1.000
_cell.length_b   1.000
_cell.length_c   1.000
_cell.angle_alpha   90.00
_cell.angle_beta   90.00
_cell.angle_gamma   90.00
#
_symmetry.space_group_name_H-M   'P 1'
#
loop_
_entity.id
_entity.type
_entity.pdbx_description
1 polymer ?
#
loop_
_entity_poly.entity_id
_entity_poly.type
_entity_poly.pdbx_seq_one_letter_code
_entity_poly.pdbx_strand_id
1 'polypeptide(L)'
;MQPNIFSRQPPSFRSFIIAVITCLVVLFFDWRMPYVIQPARDVLYAAYNPIYALASYPVLSREWLNQQTKSETQLRRENTAMQAELLQAQVRLQKLSELSAENTRLRGLLDTPLIIDGRMEIAEVIGTDADPLRHIIIINRGAMDHLKVGQTVLDDKGIMGQIINVYP
;
A
#
# COMPACT_ATOMS: atom_id res chain seq x y z
N MET A 1 -47.01 5.30 -50.05
CA MET A 1 -46.98 6.76 -49.80
C MET A 1 -46.93 6.97 -48.30
N GLN A 2 -45.78 7.39 -47.77
CA GLN A 2 -45.56 7.62 -46.34
C GLN A 2 -46.02 9.05 -45.98
N PRO A 3 -46.81 9.26 -44.91
CA PRO A 3 -47.23 10.61 -44.54
C PRO A 3 -46.07 11.37 -43.86
N ASN A 4 -45.73 12.51 -44.43
CA ASN A 4 -44.72 13.45 -43.94
C ASN A 4 -45.14 14.06 -42.59
N ILE A 5 -44.26 13.93 -41.60
CA ILE A 5 -44.43 14.37 -40.20
C ILE A 5 -44.16 15.87 -39.97
N PHE A 6 -43.84 16.64 -41.01
CA PHE A 6 -43.33 18.01 -40.89
C PHE A 6 -44.23 19.13 -41.47
N SER A 7 -45.48 18.84 -41.84
CA SER A 7 -46.45 19.87 -42.28
C SER A 7 -47.50 20.22 -41.22
N ARG A 8 -47.11 20.27 -39.94
CA ARG A 8 -48.00 20.86 -38.92
C ARG A 8 -47.97 22.38 -39.07
N GLN A 9 -49.07 22.92 -39.58
CA GLN A 9 -49.42 24.34 -39.48
C GLN A 9 -49.09 24.86 -38.07
N PRO A 10 -48.63 26.11 -37.89
CA PRO A 10 -48.45 26.68 -36.56
C PRO A 10 -49.75 26.44 -35.79
N PRO A 11 -49.69 25.91 -34.55
CA PRO A 11 -50.91 25.54 -33.83
C PRO A 11 -51.82 26.76 -33.81
N SER A 12 -53.05 26.57 -34.29
CA SER A 12 -54.02 27.65 -34.37
C SER A 12 -54.01 28.43 -33.05
N PHE A 13 -54.04 29.76 -33.09
CA PHE A 13 -54.00 30.60 -31.88
C PHE A 13 -55.01 30.14 -30.81
N ARG A 14 -56.12 29.55 -31.26
CA ARG A 14 -57.12 28.85 -30.44
C ARG A 14 -56.56 27.66 -29.67
N SER A 15 -55.82 26.75 -30.31
CA SER A 15 -55.15 25.62 -29.65
C SER A 15 -54.14 26.09 -28.60
N PHE A 16 -53.42 27.18 -28.87
CA PHE A 16 -52.49 27.77 -27.91
C PHE A 16 -53.24 28.36 -26.70
N ILE A 17 -54.31 29.13 -26.92
CA ILE A 17 -55.15 29.65 -25.83
C ILE A 17 -55.77 28.52 -25.02
N ILE A 18 -56.29 27.47 -25.66
CA ILE A 18 -56.86 26.31 -24.97
C ILE A 18 -55.78 25.63 -24.12
N ALA A 19 -54.57 25.46 -24.64
CA ALA A 19 -53.46 24.89 -23.87
C ALA A 19 -53.06 25.76 -22.67
N VAL A 20 -53.02 27.09 -22.84
CA VAL A 20 -52.73 28.04 -21.76
C VAL A 20 -53.82 28.02 -20.69
N ILE A 21 -55.09 28.05 -21.08
CA ILE A 21 -56.22 27.95 -20.14
C ILE A 21 -56.19 26.60 -19.42
N THR A 22 -55.92 25.50 -20.13
CA THR A 22 -55.81 24.17 -19.52
C THR A 22 -54.66 24.12 -18.52
N CYS A 23 -53.52 24.71 -18.85
CA CYS A 23 -52.37 24.82 -17.95
C CYS A 23 -52.72 25.63 -16.69
N LEU A 24 -53.40 26.78 -16.86
CA LEU A 24 -53.85 27.62 -15.76
C LEU A 24 -54.86 26.90 -14.85
N VAL A 25 -55.80 26.15 -15.44
CA VAL A 25 -56.78 25.35 -14.69
C VAL A 25 -56.08 24.25 -13.91
N VAL A 26 -55.12 23.55 -14.51
CA VAL A 26 -54.34 22.49 -13.84
C VAL A 26 -53.52 23.07 -12.69
N LEU A 27 -52.83 24.20 -12.89
CA LEU A 27 -52.06 24.86 -11.83
C LEU A 27 -52.96 25.40 -10.71
N PHE A 28 -54.15 25.91 -11.04
CA PHE A 28 -55.12 26.37 -10.05
C PHE A 28 -55.66 25.20 -9.22
N PHE A 29 -55.92 24.05 -9.85
CA PHE A 29 -56.32 22.83 -9.15
C PHE A 29 -55.19 22.28 -8.26
N ASP A 30 -53.93 22.34 -8.72
CA ASP A 30 -52.75 21.98 -7.94
C ASP A 30 -52.60 22.86 -6.69
N TRP A 31 -52.85 24.16 -6.83
CA TRP A 31 -52.78 25.08 -5.70
C TRP A 31 -53.93 24.93 -4.70
N ARG A 32 -55.14 24.56 -5.15
CA ARG A 32 -56.34 24.45 -4.30
C ARG A 32 -56.46 23.09 -3.61
N MET A 33 -56.00 22.00 -4.24
CA MET A 33 -56.26 20.62 -3.80
C MET A 33 -54.99 19.74 -3.85
N PRO A 34 -53.97 20.02 -3.01
CA PRO A 34 -52.72 19.27 -3.01
C PRO A 34 -52.91 17.77 -2.72
N TYR A 35 -53.97 17.38 -2.02
CA TYR A 35 -54.25 15.99 -1.62
C TYR A 35 -54.58 15.04 -2.78
N VAL A 36 -55.05 15.56 -3.94
CA VAL A 36 -55.45 14.73 -5.09
C VAL A 36 -54.29 14.47 -6.06
N ILE A 37 -53.28 15.34 -6.08
CA ILE A 37 -52.15 15.28 -7.02
C ILE A 37 -50.93 14.55 -6.41
N GLN A 38 -50.80 14.49 -5.09
CA GLN A 38 -49.77 13.68 -4.41
C GLN A 38 -49.76 12.20 -4.82
N PRO A 39 -50.88 11.45 -4.85
CA PRO A 39 -50.84 10.03 -5.19
C PRO A 39 -50.44 9.76 -6.65
N ALA A 40 -50.77 10.66 -7.59
CA ALA A 40 -50.31 10.54 -8.98
C ALA A 40 -48.79 10.75 -9.09
N ARG A 41 -48.25 11.66 -8.27
CA ARG A 41 -46.81 11.91 -8.18
C ARG A 41 -46.08 10.73 -7.54
N ASP A 42 -46.64 10.13 -6.49
CA ASP A 42 -46.06 8.97 -5.81
C ASP A 42 -46.06 7.73 -6.70
N VAL A 43 -47.09 7.52 -7.53
CA VAL A 43 -47.10 6.44 -8.54
C VAL A 43 -46.03 6.67 -9.61
N LEU A 44 -45.83 7.92 -10.06
CA LEU A 44 -44.77 8.25 -11.01
C LEU A 44 -43.37 8.07 -10.39
N TYR A 45 -43.18 8.47 -9.12
CA TYR A 45 -41.93 8.22 -8.39
C TYR A 45 -41.69 6.73 -8.15
N ALA A 46 -42.72 5.96 -7.81
CA ALA A 46 -42.64 4.50 -7.64
C ALA A 46 -42.35 3.77 -8.96
N ALA A 47 -42.83 4.28 -10.09
CA ALA A 47 -42.55 3.74 -11.42
C ALA A 47 -41.14 4.12 -11.94
N TYR A 48 -40.57 5.24 -11.49
CA TYR A 48 -39.24 5.70 -11.89
C TYR A 48 -38.10 5.00 -11.12
N ASN A 49 -38.34 4.68 -9.85
CA ASN A 49 -37.38 4.02 -8.97
C ASN A 49 -36.81 2.68 -9.51
N PRO A 50 -37.60 1.75 -10.09
CA PRO A 50 -37.08 0.49 -10.61
C PRO A 50 -36.16 0.67 -11.83
N ILE A 51 -36.30 1.74 -12.62
CA ILE A 51 -35.45 1.98 -13.79
C ILE A 51 -34.02 2.32 -13.35
N TYR A 52 -33.86 3.10 -12.27
CA TYR A 52 -32.54 3.38 -11.68
C TYR A 52 -31.91 2.13 -11.06
N ALA A 53 -32.71 1.35 -10.32
CA ALA A 53 -32.24 0.09 -9.74
C ALA A 53 -31.78 -0.89 -10.83
N LEU A 54 -32.56 -1.08 -11.90
CA LEU A 54 -32.20 -1.95 -13.03
C LEU A 54 -30.99 -1.44 -13.82
N ALA A 55 -30.82 -0.13 -13.97
CA ALA A 55 -29.67 0.46 -14.65
C ALA A 55 -28.34 0.33 -13.87
N SER A 56 -28.40 0.22 -12.54
CA SER A 56 -27.21 0.02 -11.68
C SER A 56 -26.75 -1.44 -11.53
N TYR A 57 -27.63 -2.41 -11.77
CA TYR A 57 -27.32 -3.84 -11.66
C TYR A 57 -26.23 -4.36 -12.63
N PRO A 58 -26.15 -3.94 -13.91
CA PRO A 58 -25.18 -4.52 -14.84
C PRO A 58 -23.73 -4.07 -14.60
N VAL A 59 -23.50 -3.00 -13.82
CA VAL A 59 -22.14 -2.53 -13.51
C VAL A 59 -21.51 -3.39 -12.41
N LEU A 60 -22.29 -3.78 -11.39
CA LEU A 60 -21.81 -4.65 -10.31
C LEU A 60 -21.64 -6.11 -10.79
N SER A 61 -22.43 -6.56 -11.76
CA SER A 61 -22.30 -7.93 -12.29
C SER A 61 -21.03 -8.12 -13.11
N ARG A 62 -20.54 -7.10 -13.84
CA ARG A 62 -19.28 -7.19 -14.59
C ARG A 62 -18.06 -7.29 -13.70
N GLU A 63 -18.00 -6.51 -12.63
CA GLU A 63 -16.88 -6.55 -11.68
C GLU A 63 -16.87 -7.89 -10.91
N TRP A 64 -18.05 -8.37 -10.48
CA TRP A 64 -18.20 -9.65 -9.80
C TRP A 64 -17.91 -10.85 -10.71
N LEU A 65 -18.33 -10.80 -11.99
CA LEU A 65 -17.98 -11.80 -13.00
C LEU A 65 -16.47 -11.80 -13.27
N ASN A 66 -15.84 -10.62 -13.41
CA ASN A 66 -14.40 -10.53 -13.63
C ASN A 66 -13.59 -11.07 -12.43
N GLN A 67 -14.02 -10.80 -11.20
CA GLN A 67 -13.41 -11.36 -9.98
C GLN A 67 -13.61 -12.87 -9.86
N GLN A 68 -14.77 -13.40 -10.23
CA GLN A 68 -15.04 -14.85 -10.24
C GLN A 68 -14.30 -15.57 -11.38
N THR A 69 -13.97 -14.88 -12.47
CA THR A 69 -13.21 -15.43 -13.62
C THR A 69 -11.69 -15.38 -13.47
N LYS A 70 -11.13 -14.96 -12.32
CA LYS A 70 -9.75 -15.33 -11.98
C LYS A 70 -9.69 -16.84 -11.80
N SER A 71 -9.52 -17.53 -12.92
CA SER A 71 -9.55 -18.97 -13.03
C SER A 71 -8.58 -19.56 -12.01
N GLU A 72 -8.98 -20.62 -11.32
CA GLU A 72 -8.12 -21.40 -10.43
C GLU A 72 -6.76 -21.72 -11.09
N THR A 73 -6.74 -21.86 -12.41
CA THR A 73 -5.53 -22.04 -13.21
C THR A 73 -4.57 -20.84 -13.16
N GLN A 74 -5.08 -19.61 -13.14
CA GLN A 74 -4.28 -18.40 -13.01
C GLN A 74 -3.70 -18.29 -11.60
N LEU A 75 -4.51 -18.54 -10.56
CA LEU A 75 -4.04 -18.55 -9.17
C LEU A 75 -2.97 -19.62 -8.94
N ARG A 76 -3.15 -20.82 -9.50
CA ARG A 76 -2.14 -21.89 -9.45
C ARG A 76 -0.86 -21.49 -10.17
N ARG A 77 -0.96 -20.87 -11.36
CA ARG A 77 0.22 -20.36 -12.10
C ARG A 77 0.97 -19.30 -11.30
N GLU A 78 0.26 -18.32 -10.74
CA GLU A 78 0.83 -17.28 -9.88
C GLU A 78 1.51 -17.90 -8.64
N ASN A 79 0.88 -18.89 -8.00
CA ASN A 79 1.48 -19.59 -6.86
C ASN A 79 2.76 -20.35 -7.24
N THR A 80 2.75 -21.08 -8.37
CA THR A 80 3.95 -21.78 -8.84
C THR A 80 5.07 -20.83 -9.23
N ALA A 81 4.74 -19.65 -9.79
CA ALA A 81 5.72 -18.63 -10.10
C ALA A 81 6.34 -18.04 -8.83
N MET A 82 5.51 -17.69 -7.83
CA MET A 82 6.00 -17.21 -6.52
C MET A 82 6.86 -18.26 -5.81
N GLN A 83 6.49 -19.54 -5.87
CA GLN A 83 7.31 -20.62 -5.30
C GLN A 83 8.66 -20.74 -5.99
N ALA A 84 8.72 -20.59 -7.31
CA ALA A 84 9.98 -20.62 -8.06
C ALA A 84 10.89 -19.44 -7.70
N GLU A 85 10.32 -18.23 -7.57
CA GLU A 85 11.06 -17.04 -7.11
C GLU A 85 11.60 -17.22 -5.69
N LEU A 86 10.78 -17.76 -4.79
CA LEU A 86 11.17 -18.04 -3.42
C LEU A 86 12.32 -19.05 -3.35
N LEU A 87 12.27 -20.13 -4.14
CA LEU A 87 13.34 -21.11 -4.23
C LEU A 87 14.64 -20.47 -4.75
N GLN A 88 14.54 -19.62 -5.78
CA GLN A 88 15.70 -18.91 -6.31
C GLN A 88 16.31 -17.95 -5.28
N ALA A 89 15.47 -17.24 -4.52
CA ALA A 89 15.94 -16.36 -3.44
C ALA A 89 16.66 -17.15 -2.33
N GLN A 90 16.14 -18.31 -1.94
CA GLN A 90 16.77 -19.19 -0.95
C GLN A 90 18.15 -19.68 -1.41
N VAL A 91 18.30 -20.08 -2.68
CA VAL A 91 19.60 -20.49 -3.24
C VAL A 91 20.61 -19.33 -3.19
N ARG A 92 20.19 -18.11 -3.50
CA ARG A 92 21.06 -16.92 -3.39
C ARG A 92 21.51 -16.66 -1.95
N LEU A 93 20.60 -16.78 -0.99
CA LEU A 93 20.93 -16.63 0.44
C LEU A 93 21.92 -17.70 0.91
N GLN A 94 21.73 -18.95 0.51
CA GLN A 94 22.68 -20.02 0.81
C GLN A 94 24.06 -19.70 0.24
N LYS A 95 24.12 -19.24 -1.02
CA LYS A 95 25.40 -18.88 -1.64
C LYS A 95 26.10 -17.72 -0.93
N LEU A 96 25.36 -16.71 -0.49
CA LEU A 96 25.90 -15.60 0.32
C LEU A 96 26.44 -16.10 1.66
N SER A 97 25.73 -17.02 2.31
CA SER A 97 26.20 -17.62 3.57
C SER A 97 27.51 -18.39 3.37
N GLU A 98 27.64 -19.18 2.30
CA GLU A 98 28.87 -19.89 1.95
C GLU A 98 30.02 -18.92 1.68
N LEU A 99 29.78 -17.90 0.85
CA LEU A 99 30.79 -16.89 0.53
C LEU A 99 31.23 -16.10 1.77
N SER A 100 30.32 -15.82 2.71
CA SER A 100 30.65 -15.15 3.97
C SER A 100 31.52 -16.04 4.88
N ALA A 101 31.22 -17.34 4.95
CA ALA A 101 32.00 -18.30 5.70
C ALA A 101 33.39 -18.50 5.07
N GLU A 102 33.47 -18.53 3.74
CA GLU A 102 34.73 -18.58 3.02
C GLU A 102 35.54 -17.30 3.22
N ASN A 103 34.92 -16.12 3.14
CA ASN A 103 35.60 -14.86 3.42
C ASN A 103 36.15 -14.82 4.85
N THR A 104 35.37 -15.27 5.83
CA THR A 104 35.80 -15.37 7.23
C THR A 104 36.96 -16.36 7.40
N ARG A 105 36.89 -17.51 6.73
CA ARG A 105 37.96 -18.52 6.74
C ARG A 105 39.23 -17.98 6.09
N LEU A 106 39.13 -17.34 4.92
CA LEU A 106 40.27 -16.74 4.22
C LEU A 106 40.88 -15.61 5.05
N ARG A 107 40.06 -14.77 5.70
CA ARG A 107 40.54 -13.79 6.69
C ARG A 107 41.28 -14.47 7.82
N GLY A 108 40.76 -15.55 8.40
CA GLY A 108 41.47 -16.31 9.43
C GLY A 108 42.75 -17.03 8.95
N LEU A 109 42.91 -17.27 7.65
CA LEU A 109 44.15 -17.80 7.06
C LEU A 109 45.17 -16.70 6.73
N LEU A 110 44.69 -15.51 6.37
CA LEU A 110 45.52 -14.31 6.10
C LEU A 110 45.96 -13.64 7.41
N ASP A 111 45.06 -13.56 8.38
CA ASP A 111 45.36 -13.33 9.79
C ASP A 111 45.97 -14.61 10.36
N THR A 112 47.19 -14.93 9.93
CA THR A 112 48.12 -15.54 10.86
C THR A 112 48.15 -14.60 12.06
N PRO A 113 47.71 -15.03 13.26
CA PRO A 113 47.66 -14.12 14.38
C PRO A 113 49.06 -13.57 14.55
N LEU A 114 49.18 -12.24 14.43
CA LEU A 114 50.28 -11.53 15.06
C LEU A 114 50.19 -11.96 16.53
N ILE A 115 51.00 -12.95 16.91
CA ILE A 115 51.30 -13.27 18.29
C ILE A 115 52.08 -12.05 18.80
N ILE A 116 51.35 -10.98 19.08
CA ILE A 116 51.77 -10.00 20.05
C ILE A 116 51.46 -10.68 21.37
N ASP A 117 52.47 -10.77 22.24
CA ASP A 117 52.54 -11.53 23.48
C ASP A 117 51.56 -11.02 24.58
N GLY A 118 50.35 -10.60 24.19
CA GLY A 118 49.36 -9.94 25.00
C GLY A 118 47.99 -10.59 24.85
N ARG A 119 47.27 -10.71 25.96
CA ARG A 119 45.87 -11.15 26.00
C ARG A 119 44.99 -10.16 25.21
N MET A 120 44.29 -10.66 24.19
CA MET A 120 43.33 -9.89 23.39
C MET A 120 41.91 -10.27 23.81
N GLU A 121 41.05 -9.27 24.05
CA GLU A 121 39.64 -9.45 24.40
C GLU A 121 38.76 -8.83 23.31
N ILE A 122 37.76 -9.58 22.84
CA ILE A 122 36.84 -9.15 21.78
C ILE A 122 35.62 -8.47 22.40
N ALA A 123 35.31 -7.26 21.92
CA ALA A 123 34.17 -6.47 22.36
C ALA A 123 33.30 -6.02 21.19
N GLU A 124 32.02 -5.80 21.45
CA GLU A 124 31.03 -5.29 20.49
C GLU A 124 30.68 -3.84 20.83
N VAL A 125 30.46 -3.01 19.80
CA VAL A 125 30.03 -1.62 19.95
C VAL A 125 28.54 -1.56 20.28
N ILE A 126 28.21 -0.97 21.44
CA ILE A 126 26.83 -0.82 21.93
C ILE A 126 26.33 0.62 21.87
N GLY A 127 27.20 1.58 21.57
CA GLY A 127 26.81 2.98 21.49
C GLY A 127 27.92 3.88 20.97
N THR A 128 27.53 5.10 20.61
CA THR A 128 28.42 6.19 20.22
C THR A 128 27.97 7.45 20.96
N ASP A 129 28.90 8.33 21.29
CA ASP A 129 28.59 9.58 21.99
C ASP A 129 27.77 10.52 21.08
N ALA A 130 26.92 11.35 21.70
CA ALA A 130 26.03 12.27 21.01
C ALA A 130 26.72 13.59 20.62
N ASP A 131 27.87 13.92 21.23
CA ASP A 131 28.64 15.12 20.93
C ASP A 131 29.55 14.90 19.70
N PRO A 132 29.31 15.57 18.55
CA PRO A 132 30.12 15.40 17.34
C PRO A 132 31.57 15.88 17.49
N LEU A 133 31.89 16.68 18.51
CA LEU A 133 33.27 17.09 18.80
C LEU A 133 34.06 16.01 19.56
N ARG A 134 33.37 14.98 20.08
CA ARG A 134 33.97 13.88 20.86
C ARG A 134 33.60 12.54 20.25
N HIS A 135 34.56 11.92 19.57
CA HIS A 135 34.36 10.60 18.97
C HIS A 135 34.62 9.50 20.03
N ILE A 136 33.66 9.30 20.93
CA ILE A 136 33.72 8.25 21.97
C ILE A 136 32.78 7.11 21.57
N ILE A 137 33.26 5.88 21.71
CA ILE A 137 32.53 4.65 21.40
C ILE A 137 32.34 3.88 22.71
N ILE A 138 31.16 3.32 22.91
CA ILE A 138 30.81 2.49 24.07
C ILE A 138 30.79 1.04 23.63
N ILE A 139 31.48 0.18 24.39
CA ILE A 139 31.61 -1.25 24.13
C ILE A 139 30.95 -2.09 25.23
N ASN A 140 30.57 -3.33 24.92
CA ASN A 140 29.89 -4.25 25.85
C ASN A 140 30.82 -4.95 26.86
N ARG A 141 32.00 -4.38 27.14
CA ARG A 141 33.01 -4.99 28.01
C ARG A 141 33.52 -3.99 29.05
N GLY A 142 33.80 -4.50 30.25
CA GLY A 142 34.11 -3.69 31.42
C GLY A 142 35.25 -4.23 32.28
N ALA A 143 35.29 -3.79 33.54
CA ALA A 143 36.30 -4.19 34.52
C ALA A 143 36.21 -5.70 34.83
N MET A 144 35.01 -6.28 34.73
CA MET A 144 34.77 -7.72 34.89
C MET A 144 35.46 -8.55 33.79
N ASP A 145 35.71 -7.95 32.61
CA ASP A 145 36.46 -8.56 31.50
C ASP A 145 37.96 -8.21 31.57
N HIS A 146 38.46 -7.77 32.72
CA HIS A 146 39.86 -7.37 32.95
C HIS A 146 40.37 -6.20 32.11
N LEU A 147 39.46 -5.36 31.58
CA LEU A 147 39.83 -4.16 30.87
C LEU A 147 40.37 -3.09 31.82
N LYS A 148 41.35 -2.32 31.34
CA LYS A 148 42.01 -1.24 32.08
C LYS A 148 42.11 0.00 31.21
N VAL A 149 41.96 1.15 31.85
CA VAL A 149 42.23 2.45 31.23
C VAL A 149 43.65 2.46 30.70
N GLY A 150 43.82 2.95 29.47
CA GLY A 150 45.10 3.01 28.79
C GLY A 150 45.40 1.82 27.85
N GLN A 151 44.57 0.78 27.82
CA GLN A 151 44.72 -0.31 26.85
C GLN A 151 44.38 0.16 25.43
N THR A 152 45.15 -0.33 24.46
CA THR A 152 44.96 -0.03 23.04
C THR A 152 43.80 -0.83 22.45
N VAL A 153 42.93 -0.15 21.72
CA VAL A 153 41.83 -0.75 20.96
C VAL A 153 42.27 -0.90 19.51
N LEU A 154 42.12 -2.09 18.94
CA LEU A 154 42.43 -2.39 17.54
C LEU A 154 41.14 -2.61 16.74
N ASP A 155 41.17 -2.19 15.47
CA ASP A 155 40.18 -2.46 14.44
C ASP A 155 40.87 -3.17 13.25
N ASP A 156 40.10 -3.56 12.24
CA ASP A 156 40.55 -4.29 11.04
C ASP A 156 41.71 -3.61 10.28
N LYS A 157 41.90 -2.30 10.48
CA LYS A 157 42.96 -1.48 9.85
C LYS A 157 44.13 -1.15 10.78
N GLY A 158 44.12 -1.58 12.04
CA GLY A 158 45.17 -1.30 13.02
C GLY A 158 44.64 -0.62 14.28
N ILE A 159 45.43 0.27 14.89
CA ILE A 159 45.06 0.91 16.16
C ILE A 159 43.92 1.91 15.93
N MET A 160 42.78 1.65 16.58
CA MET A 160 41.60 2.51 16.54
C MET A 160 41.64 3.61 17.60
N GLY A 161 42.15 3.28 18.79
CA GLY A 161 42.15 4.21 19.92
C GLY A 161 42.63 3.57 21.22
N GLN A 162 42.19 4.16 22.33
CA GLN A 162 42.59 3.75 23.68
C GLN A 162 41.39 3.82 24.64
N ILE A 163 41.34 2.89 25.59
CA ILE A 163 40.32 2.90 26.64
C ILE A 163 40.54 4.09 27.56
N ILE A 164 39.56 5.00 27.60
CA ILE A 164 39.60 6.21 28.44
C ILE A 164 38.91 6.04 29.79
N ASN A 165 37.89 5.17 29.87
CA ASN A 165 37.13 4.87 31.08
C ASN A 165 36.69 3.41 31.06
N VAL A 166 36.60 2.78 32.23
CA VAL A 166 36.12 1.40 32.39
C VAL A 166 35.07 1.38 33.48
N TYR A 167 33.92 0.79 33.17
CA TYR A 167 32.82 0.55 34.11
C TYR A 167 32.77 -0.95 34.45
N PRO A 168 32.10 -1.36 35.54
CA PRO A 168 31.99 -2.76 35.94
C PRO A 168 31.44 -3.67 34.83
#